data_AF-A0A1F9GMS2-F1
#
_entry.id   AF-A0A1F9GMS2-F1
#
_cell.length_a   1.000
_cell.length_b   1.000
_cell.length_c   1.000
_cell.angle_alpha   90.00
_cell.angle_beta   90.00
_cell.angle_gamma   90.00
#
_symmetry.space_group_name_H-M   'P 1'
#
loop_
_entity.id
_entity.type
_entity.pdbx_description
1 polymer ?
#
loop_
_entity_poly.entity_id
_entity_poly.type
_entity_poly.pdbx_seq_one_letter_code
_entity_poly.pdbx_strand_id
1 'polypeptide(L)'
;MDFLKLSGFEWDEGNLKKILERIDPHIVEMAFLGEPWVALSQKFSKGEPRWFLINQVENRHVFVVFTIRGNKIRVVSARRMHSKEVKHYEKEFKKKEKTD
;
A
#
# COMPACT_ATOMS: atom_id res chain seq x y z
N MET A 1 5.15 -13.25 5.29
CA MET A 1 5.08 -13.27 3.81
C MET A 1 6.43 -12.84 3.31
N ASP A 2 7.07 -13.64 2.45
CA ASP A 2 8.40 -13.32 1.96
C ASP A 2 8.29 -12.43 0.71
N PHE A 3 8.35 -11.12 0.90
CA PHE A 3 8.27 -10.13 -0.18
C PHE A 3 9.48 -10.22 -1.13
N LEU A 4 10.56 -10.93 -0.75
CA LEU A 4 11.78 -11.09 -1.57
C LEU A 4 11.56 -11.91 -2.85
N LYS A 5 10.44 -12.64 -2.95
CA LYS A 5 10.10 -13.43 -4.15
C LYS A 5 9.29 -12.66 -5.18
N LEU A 6 8.96 -11.39 -4.93
CA LEU A 6 8.13 -10.60 -5.84
C LEU A 6 8.96 -10.07 -7.01
N SER A 7 8.45 -10.27 -8.23
CA SER A 7 9.14 -9.92 -9.49
C SER A 7 8.65 -8.60 -10.10
N GLY A 8 7.94 -7.77 -9.33
CA GLY A 8 7.44 -6.45 -9.73
C GLY A 8 5.92 -6.31 -9.73
N PHE A 9 5.43 -5.28 -10.42
CA PHE A 9 4.04 -4.86 -10.45
C PHE A 9 3.28 -5.42 -11.65
N GLU A 10 2.03 -5.80 -11.43
CA GLU A 10 1.04 -6.04 -12.47
C GLU A 10 0.05 -4.87 -12.44
N TRP A 11 0.18 -3.99 -13.42
CA TRP A 11 -0.75 -2.89 -13.64
C TRP A 11 -1.91 -3.38 -14.51
N ASP A 12 -3.06 -3.62 -13.89
CA ASP A 12 -4.30 -3.90 -14.61
C ASP A 12 -4.75 -2.66 -15.38
N GLU A 13 -4.76 -2.71 -16.71
CA GLU A 13 -5.15 -1.57 -17.58
C GLU A 13 -6.50 -0.97 -17.18
N GLY A 14 -7.46 -1.82 -16.78
CA GLY A 14 -8.80 -1.36 -16.36
C GLY A 14 -8.81 -0.58 -15.04
N ASN A 15 -7.82 -0.82 -14.17
CA ASN A 15 -7.66 -0.11 -12.89
C ASN A 15 -6.62 1.01 -12.97
N LEU A 16 -5.64 0.87 -13.86
CA LEU A 16 -4.50 1.78 -14.00
C LEU A 16 -4.98 3.20 -14.30
N LYS A 17 -5.96 3.38 -15.18
CA LYS A 17 -6.53 4.71 -15.47
C LYS A 17 -7.05 5.40 -14.21
N LYS A 18 -7.77 4.67 -13.35
CA LYS A 18 -8.31 5.19 -12.08
C LYS A 18 -7.23 5.49 -11.05
N ILE A 19 -6.12 4.75 -11.08
CA ILE A 19 -4.97 5.00 -10.19
C ILE A 19 -4.23 6.25 -10.67
N LEU A 20 -3.94 6.35 -11.97
CA LEU A 20 -3.24 7.47 -12.59
C LEU A 20 -3.93 8.81 -12.34
N GLU A 21 -5.27 8.83 -12.31
CA GLU A 21 -6.04 10.04 -11.96
C GLU A 21 -5.82 10.51 -10.51
N ARG A 22 -5.30 9.65 -9.63
CA ARG A 22 -5.17 9.91 -8.19
C ARG A 22 -3.72 10.01 -7.72
N ILE A 23 -2.81 9.27 -8.34
CA ILE A 23 -1.41 9.21 -7.96
C ILE A 23 -0.56 8.66 -9.11
N ASP A 24 0.66 9.18 -9.24
CA ASP A 24 1.65 8.66 -10.18
C ASP A 24 2.09 7.23 -9.73
N PRO A 25 2.05 6.22 -10.62
CA PRO A 25 2.55 4.88 -10.36
C PRO A 25 3.96 4.84 -9.77
N HIS A 26 4.86 5.74 -10.16
CA HIS A 26 6.21 5.79 -9.62
C HIS A 26 6.22 6.07 -8.11
N ILE A 27 5.31 6.92 -7.62
CA ILE A 27 5.13 7.15 -6.18
C ILE A 27 4.63 5.89 -5.48
N VAL A 28 3.77 5.12 -6.15
CA VAL A 28 3.29 3.85 -5.61
C VAL A 28 4.43 2.87 -5.50
N GLU A 29 5.23 2.70 -6.56
CA GLU A 29 6.40 1.82 -6.55
C GLU A 29 7.41 2.23 -5.47
N MET A 30 7.72 3.52 -5.36
CA MET A 30 8.57 4.05 -4.28
C MET A 30 8.00 3.79 -2.89
N ALA A 31 6.67 3.74 -2.71
CA ALA A 31 6.09 3.42 -1.41
C ALA A 31 6.39 1.97 -0.98
N PHE A 32 6.65 1.05 -1.91
CA PHE A 32 7.12 -0.31 -1.60
C PHE A 32 8.63 -0.37 -1.34
N LEU A 33 9.37 0.67 -1.73
CA LEU A 33 10.80 0.79 -1.47
C LEU A 33 11.01 1.47 -0.10
N GLY A 34 11.85 0.89 0.75
CA GLY A 34 12.09 1.36 2.12
C GLY A 34 11.45 0.46 3.18
N GLU A 35 10.96 1.06 4.26
CA GLU A 35 10.37 0.35 5.41
C GLU A 35 8.87 0.67 5.52
N PRO A 36 8.04 0.19 4.58
CA PRO A 36 6.61 0.41 4.66
C PRO A 36 6.02 -0.35 5.83
N TRP A 37 5.01 0.23 6.43
CA TRP A 37 4.12 -0.55 7.26
C TRP A 37 3.12 -1.31 6.39
N VAL A 38 2.95 -2.60 6.67
CA VAL A 38 2.04 -3.48 5.93
C VAL A 38 1.13 -4.24 6.88
N ALA A 39 -0.17 -4.29 6.58
CA ALA A 39 -1.10 -5.16 7.27
C ALA A 39 -2.12 -5.82 6.36
N LEU A 40 -2.62 -6.97 6.81
CA LEU A 40 -3.72 -7.65 6.16
C LEU A 40 -5.02 -6.88 6.38
N SER A 41 -5.75 -6.63 5.30
CA SER A 41 -7.10 -6.08 5.33
C SER A 41 -8.07 -7.10 5.90
N GLN A 42 -8.93 -6.68 6.82
CA GLN A 42 -10.05 -7.51 7.30
C GLN A 42 -11.11 -7.74 6.21
N LYS A 43 -11.10 -6.93 5.13
CA LYS A 43 -12.04 -7.05 4.02
C LYS A 43 -11.45 -7.97 2.95
N PHE A 44 -11.86 -9.23 2.98
CA PHE A 44 -11.65 -10.15 1.87
C PHE A 44 -12.59 -9.80 0.72
N SER A 45 -12.07 -9.68 -0.49
CA SER A 45 -12.89 -9.48 -1.68
C SER A 45 -12.68 -10.67 -2.60
N LYS A 46 -13.77 -11.39 -2.90
CA LYS A 46 -13.79 -12.50 -3.87
C LYS A 46 -12.71 -13.58 -3.62
N GLY A 47 -12.34 -13.82 -2.36
CA GLY A 47 -11.37 -14.85 -1.98
C GLY A 47 -9.89 -14.45 -2.06
N GLU A 48 -9.58 -13.22 -2.48
CA GLU A 48 -8.20 -12.73 -2.52
C GLU A 48 -7.86 -11.93 -1.26
N PRO A 49 -6.77 -12.27 -0.55
CA PRO A 49 -6.27 -11.45 0.53
C PRO A 49 -5.84 -10.08 -0.01
N ARG A 50 -6.18 -9.03 0.73
CA ARG A 50 -5.76 -7.66 0.42
C ARG A 50 -4.90 -7.15 1.54
N TRP A 51 -3.88 -6.41 1.18
CA TRP A 51 -2.99 -5.76 2.13
C TRP A 51 -3.11 -4.25 2.00
N PHE A 52 -2.87 -3.60 3.12
CA PHE A 52 -2.65 -2.17 3.20
C PHE A 52 -1.16 -1.94 3.33
N LEU A 53 -0.65 -0.98 2.58
CA LEU A 53 0.69 -0.44 2.74
C LEU A 53 0.57 1.05 3.03
N ILE A 54 1.30 1.50 4.04
CA ILE A 54 1.48 2.93 4.34
C ILE A 54 2.98 3.22 4.42
N ASN A 55 3.39 4.22 3.67
CA ASN A 55 4.77 4.70 3.69
C ASN A 55 4.80 6.21 3.38
N GLN A 56 5.88 6.88 3.78
CA GLN A 56 6.13 8.28 3.44
C GLN A 56 7.02 8.35 2.20
N VAL A 57 6.52 8.99 1.15
CA VAL A 57 7.26 9.21 -0.10
C VAL A 57 7.24 10.71 -0.37
N GLU A 58 8.40 11.33 -0.60
CA GLU A 58 8.51 12.77 -0.86
C GLU A 58 7.76 13.63 0.19
N ASN A 59 7.97 13.34 1.47
CA ASN A 59 7.33 14.05 2.59
C ASN A 59 5.79 13.95 2.65
N ARG A 60 5.18 13.03 1.92
CA ARG A 60 3.74 12.78 2.00
C ARG A 60 3.44 11.29 2.12
N HIS A 61 2.58 10.96 3.09
CA HIS A 61 2.13 9.59 3.28
C HIS A 61 1.29 9.11 2.10
N VAL A 62 1.57 7.89 1.67
CA VAL A 62 0.89 7.16 0.61
C VAL A 62 0.18 5.99 1.25
N PHE A 63 -1.09 5.79 0.89
CA PHE A 63 -1.87 4.61 1.24
C PHE A 63 -2.09 3.78 -0.01
N VAL A 64 -1.71 2.51 0.05
CA VAL A 64 -1.86 1.55 -1.04
C VAL A 64 -2.66 0.36 -0.56
N VAL A 65 -3.66 -0.04 -1.34
CA VAL A 65 -4.34 -1.33 -1.21
C VAL A 65 -3.86 -2.20 -2.35
N PHE A 66 -3.31 -3.37 -2.03
CA PHE A 66 -2.78 -4.28 -3.04
C PHE A 66 -3.15 -5.73 -2.72
N THR A 67 -2.99 -6.58 -3.73
CA THR A 67 -3.00 -8.03 -3.59
C THR A 67 -1.75 -8.62 -4.24
N ILE A 68 -1.48 -9.90 -3.98
CA ILE A 68 -0.36 -10.66 -4.51
C ILE A 68 -0.96 -11.83 -5.27
N ARG A 69 -0.64 -11.92 -6.56
CA ARG A 69 -1.03 -13.04 -7.43
C ARG A 69 0.22 -13.68 -7.99
N GLY A 70 0.46 -14.94 -7.67
CA GLY A 70 1.75 -15.59 -7.95
C GLY A 70 2.89 -14.82 -7.28
N ASN A 71 3.76 -14.22 -8.09
CA ASN A 71 4.89 -13.41 -7.65
C ASN A 71 4.79 -11.93 -8.07
N LYS A 72 3.58 -11.43 -8.35
CA LYS A 72 3.35 -10.04 -8.77
C LYS A 72 2.49 -9.27 -7.77
N ILE A 73 2.77 -7.98 -7.62
CA ILE A 73 1.96 -7.04 -6.84
C ILE A 73 0.91 -6.45 -7.76
N ARG A 74 -0.37 -6.63 -7.43
CA ARG A 74 -1.48 -5.96 -8.11
C ARG A 74 -2.02 -4.84 -7.23
N VAL A 75 -1.84 -3.61 -7.68
CA VAL A 75 -2.38 -2.44 -6.98
C VAL A 75 -3.88 -2.35 -7.24
N VAL A 76 -4.66 -2.41 -6.17
CA VAL A 76 -6.12 -2.29 -6.19
C VAL A 76 -6.54 -0.82 -6.07
N SER A 77 -5.86 -0.06 -5.23
CA SER A 77 -6.10 1.38 -5.03
C SER A 77 -4.85 2.03 -4.45
N ALA A 78 -4.55 3.26 -4.84
CA ALA A 78 -3.47 4.04 -4.24
C ALA A 78 -3.85 5.53 -4.19
N ARG A 79 -3.37 6.23 -3.17
CA ARG A 79 -3.60 7.67 -2.98
C ARG A 79 -2.64 8.29 -1.98
N ARG A 80 -2.46 9.60 -2.04
CA ARG A 80 -1.90 10.39 -0.92
C ARG A 80 -2.91 10.38 0.24
N MET A 81 -2.41 10.30 1.47
CA MET A 81 -3.23 10.39 2.69
C MET A 81 -3.52 11.86 3.04
N HIS A 82 -4.70 12.12 3.60
CA HIS A 82 -5.00 13.42 4.18
C HIS A 82 -4.38 13.54 5.57
N SER A 83 -4.03 14.76 6.00
CA SER A 83 -3.36 15.01 7.28
C SER A 83 -4.13 14.45 8.49
N LYS A 84 -5.47 14.39 8.45
CA LYS A 84 -6.28 13.77 9.50
C LYS A 84 -6.07 12.26 9.59
N GLU A 85 -5.95 11.59 8.44
CA GLU A 85 -5.71 10.15 8.38
C GLU A 85 -4.29 9.81 8.84
N VAL A 86 -3.31 10.64 8.45
CA VAL A 86 -1.92 10.51 8.91
C VAL A 86 -1.85 10.63 10.43
N LYS A 87 -2.48 11.63 11.03
CA LYS A 87 -2.49 11.81 12.49
C LYS A 87 -3.15 10.63 13.22
N HIS A 88 -4.24 10.10 12.67
CA HIS A 88 -4.89 8.91 13.23
C HIS A 88 -3.95 7.70 13.15
N TYR A 89 -3.36 7.48 11.98
CA TYR A 89 -2.42 6.41 11.72
C TYR A 89 -1.18 6.47 12.64
N GLU A 90 -0.45 7.59 12.66
CA GLU A 90 0.74 7.77 13.49
C GLU A 90 0.45 7.52 14.98
N LYS A 91 -0.74 7.88 15.46
CA LYS A 91 -1.14 7.66 16.86
C LYS A 91 -1.40 6.18 17.17
N GLU A 92 -2.00 5.45 16.26
CA GLU A 92 -2.32 4.02 16.44
C GLU A 92 -1.07 3.14 16.26
N PHE A 93 -0.14 3.51 15.38
CA PHE A 93 1.06 2.72 15.10
C PHE A 93 2.24 2.97 16.05
N LYS A 94 2.48 4.22 16.48
CA LYS A 94 3.50 4.51 17.51
C LYS A 94 3.23 3.82 18.85
N LYS A 95 2.00 3.36 19.09
CA LYS A 95 1.65 2.56 20.28
C LYS A 95 2.07 1.10 20.15
N LYS A 96 2.05 0.53 18.94
CA LYS A 96 2.42 -0.87 18.71
C LYS A 96 3.93 -1.10 18.77
N GLU A 97 4.75 -0.17 18.26
CA GLU A 97 6.22 -0.27 18.34
C GLU A 97 6.80 -0.11 19.76
N LYS A 98 6.02 0.38 20.73
CA LYS A 98 6.49 0.58 22.12
C LYS A 98 6.03 -0.51 23.10
N THR A 99 5.39 -1.58 22.62
CA THR A 99 4.84 -2.64 23.47
C THR A 99 5.41 -4.02 23.13
N ASP A 100 6.49 -4.09 22.36
CA ASP A 100 7.28 -5.31 22.13
C ASP A 100 8.71 -5.14 22.66
#